data_AF-A0A932ELX4-F1
#
_entry.id   AF-A0A932ELX4-F1
#
_cell.length_a   1.000
_cell.length_b   1.000
_cell.length_c   1.000
_cell.angle_alpha   90.00
_cell.angle_beta   90.00
_cell.angle_gamma   90.00
#
_symmetry.space_group_name_H-M   'P 1'
#
loop_
_entity.id
_entity.type
_entity.pdbx_description
1 polymer ?
#
loop_
_entity_poly.entity_id
_entity_poly.type
_entity_poly.pdbx_seq_one_letter_code
_entity_poly.pdbx_strand_id
1 'polypeptide(L)'
;MNRTVKFEPGRMYHVFNRGVEKRDIFLSDGGRWRFLQGLYLFNDESVSANLLFRLEQEKGKMHFGILREYMAKAGITRKPLVRIMADCLKPNHYHLLLEEIQDNGISRFMHKLGTGYTKFFNKKYERVGPLFQGPFKAVEVKTDEQLMYLVAYINVINPGQELEPELKSVAQDSEEILRFVEQYPWSTHLEYLGKRQSIIADKGRAGELFGTPKKYREFVTDIIRGKQRLTLESKWLLE
;
A
#
# COMPACT_ATOMS: atom_id res chain seq x y z
N MET A 1 -2.19 5.20 23.92
CA MET A 1 -0.77 4.94 23.61
C MET A 1 -0.31 5.97 22.60
N ASN A 2 0.65 6.82 22.98
CA ASN A 2 1.30 7.74 22.04
C ASN A 2 2.18 6.94 21.08
N ARG A 3 2.12 7.26 19.79
CA ARG A 3 3.13 6.78 18.84
C ARG A 3 4.46 7.44 19.16
N THR A 4 5.53 6.66 19.13
CA THR A 4 6.91 7.15 19.25
C THR A 4 7.38 7.85 17.97
N VAL A 5 6.81 7.48 16.82
CA VAL A 5 7.15 8.07 15.52
C VAL A 5 6.42 9.40 15.35
N LYS A 6 7.20 10.47 15.22
CA LYS A 6 6.72 11.78 14.78
C LYS A 6 6.81 11.84 13.26
N PHE A 7 5.68 12.08 12.61
CA PHE A 7 5.64 12.27 11.16
C PHE A 7 5.97 13.73 10.83
N GLU A 8 6.72 13.94 9.75
CA GLU A 8 7.08 15.26 9.25
C GLU A 8 6.85 15.35 7.73
N PRO A 9 6.28 16.45 7.21
CA PRO A 9 6.13 16.64 5.77
C PRO A 9 7.44 16.48 5.00
N GLY A 10 7.38 15.83 3.83
CA GLY A 10 8.51 15.49 2.98
C GLY A 10 9.29 14.25 3.43
N ARG A 11 9.03 13.72 4.65
CA ARG A 11 9.62 12.45 5.10
C ARG A 11 8.80 11.26 4.62
N MET A 12 9.50 10.14 4.42
CA MET A 12 8.94 8.91 3.89
C MET A 12 8.94 7.81 4.96
N TYR A 13 7.87 7.03 4.99
CA TYR A 13 7.64 6.01 6.00
C TYR A 13 7.09 4.73 5.38
N HIS A 14 7.64 3.60 5.81
CA HIS A 14 7.01 2.31 5.65
C HIS A 14 5.89 2.17 6.68
N VAL A 15 4.64 2.09 6.22
CA VAL A 15 3.46 1.97 7.06
C VAL A 15 2.76 0.64 6.79
N PHE A 16 2.50 -0.13 7.84
CA PHE A 16 1.93 -1.46 7.71
C PHE A 16 1.10 -1.88 8.92
N ASN A 17 0.15 -2.79 8.70
CA ASN A 17 -0.64 -3.40 9.76
C ASN A 17 -1.18 -4.75 9.29
N ARG A 18 -1.63 -5.57 10.24
CA ARG A 18 -2.19 -6.89 10.00
C ARG A 18 -3.49 -7.12 10.75
N GLY A 19 -4.23 -8.15 10.36
CA GLY A 19 -5.41 -8.60 11.07
C GLY A 19 -5.10 -9.01 12.51
N VAL A 20 -6.04 -8.76 13.42
CA VAL A 20 -6.01 -9.37 14.76
C VAL A 20 -5.91 -10.89 14.63
N GLU A 21 -5.15 -11.53 15.51
CA GLU A 21 -4.95 -13.00 15.49
C GLU A 21 -4.35 -13.51 14.16
N LYS A 22 -3.59 -12.68 13.45
CA LYS A 22 -3.03 -12.97 12.10
C LYS A 22 -4.11 -13.28 11.05
N ARG A 23 -5.37 -12.95 11.30
CA ARG A 23 -6.49 -13.29 10.43
C ARG A 23 -6.45 -12.55 9.10
N ASP A 24 -7.12 -13.14 8.11
CA ASP A 24 -7.35 -12.48 6.84
C ASP A 24 -8.24 -11.23 7.00
N ILE A 25 -7.76 -10.13 6.42
CA ILE A 25 -8.45 -8.84 6.32
C ILE A 25 -9.03 -8.64 4.91
N PHE A 26 -8.62 -9.44 3.93
CA PHE A 26 -9.15 -9.47 2.56
C PHE A 26 -9.69 -10.86 2.20
N LEU A 27 -10.94 -11.14 2.57
CA LEU A 27 -11.60 -12.43 2.28
C LEU A 27 -12.10 -12.56 0.82
N SER A 28 -11.93 -11.51 0.01
CA SER A 28 -12.32 -11.48 -1.40
C SER A 28 -11.61 -10.32 -2.10
N ASP A 29 -11.49 -10.40 -3.42
CA ASP A 29 -10.96 -9.32 -4.24
C ASP A 29 -11.82 -8.06 -4.17
N GLY A 30 -13.13 -8.19 -3.96
CA GLY A 30 -14.00 -7.06 -3.65
C GLY A 30 -13.58 -6.32 -2.38
N GLY A 31 -13.04 -7.01 -1.38
CA GLY A 31 -12.45 -6.39 -0.19
C GLY A 31 -11.15 -5.64 -0.50
N ARG A 32 -10.28 -6.21 -1.34
CA ARG A 32 -9.06 -5.53 -1.80
C ARG A 32 -9.38 -4.27 -2.60
N TRP A 33 -10.30 -4.35 -3.54
CA TRP A 33 -10.79 -3.19 -4.29
C TRP A 33 -11.34 -2.11 -3.38
N ARG A 34 -12.13 -2.48 -2.38
CA ARG A 34 -12.65 -1.55 -1.36
C ARG A 34 -11.53 -0.84 -0.59
N PHE A 35 -10.46 -1.56 -0.25
CA PHE A 35 -9.30 -0.97 0.41
C PHE A 35 -8.56 0.01 -0.50
N LEU A 36 -8.32 -0.35 -1.76
CA LEU A 36 -7.70 0.53 -2.75
C LEU A 36 -8.53 1.80 -3.01
N GLN A 37 -9.86 1.69 -3.09
CA GLN A 37 -10.73 2.87 -3.15
C GLN A 37 -10.57 3.77 -1.92
N GLY A 38 -10.38 3.16 -0.74
CA GLY A 38 -10.06 3.87 0.49
C GLY A 38 -8.71 4.60 0.41
N LEU A 39 -7.66 3.98 -0.15
CA LEU A 39 -6.38 4.64 -0.38
C LEU A 39 -6.54 5.91 -1.21
N TYR A 40 -7.35 5.85 -2.27
CA TYR A 40 -7.62 7.03 -3.08
C TYR A 40 -8.49 8.07 -2.36
N LEU A 41 -9.65 7.69 -1.83
CA LEU A 41 -10.63 8.65 -1.33
C LEU A 41 -10.25 9.25 0.02
N PHE A 42 -9.68 8.46 0.92
CA PHE A 42 -9.35 8.93 2.26
C PHE A 42 -8.03 9.70 2.31
N ASN A 43 -7.24 9.63 1.23
CA ASN A 43 -6.06 10.47 1.03
C ASN A 43 -6.44 11.88 0.54
N ASP A 44 -7.36 12.53 1.25
CA ASP A 44 -7.76 13.90 0.96
C ASP A 44 -8.18 14.59 2.25
N GLU A 45 -7.83 15.86 2.38
CA GLU A 45 -8.24 16.69 3.50
C GLU A 45 -9.77 16.78 3.63
N SER A 46 -10.44 17.09 2.50
CA SER A 46 -11.85 17.49 2.43
C SER A 46 -12.81 16.30 2.40
N VAL A 47 -12.33 15.11 2.08
CA VAL A 47 -13.19 13.93 1.92
C VAL A 47 -13.54 13.31 3.27
N SER A 48 -14.85 13.16 3.50
CA SER A 48 -15.41 12.43 4.64
C SER A 48 -15.19 10.91 4.50
N ALA A 49 -14.90 10.25 5.61
CA ALA A 49 -14.80 8.78 5.69
C ALA A 49 -16.09 8.06 5.25
N ASN A 50 -17.24 8.74 5.28
CA ASN A 50 -18.54 8.18 4.88
C ASN A 50 -18.85 8.33 3.39
N LEU A 51 -18.06 9.10 2.63
CA LEU A 51 -18.35 9.37 1.22
C LEU A 51 -18.44 8.07 0.41
N LEU A 52 -17.47 7.18 0.55
CA LEU A 52 -17.44 5.95 -0.23
C LEU A 52 -18.64 5.05 0.07
N PHE A 53 -19.09 5.01 1.34
CA PHE A 53 -20.29 4.28 1.71
C PHE A 53 -21.55 4.87 1.04
N ARG A 54 -21.70 6.20 1.03
CA ARG A 54 -22.83 6.86 0.34
C ARG A 54 -22.82 6.60 -1.17
N LEU A 55 -21.66 6.73 -1.80
CA LEU A 55 -21.52 6.47 -3.24
C LEU A 55 -21.90 5.05 -3.62
N GLU A 56 -21.53 4.05 -2.81
CA GLU A 56 -21.93 2.66 -3.05
C GLU A 56 -23.43 2.43 -2.92
N GLN A 57 -24.10 3.11 -1.99
CA GLN A 57 -25.56 3.02 -1.84
C GLN A 57 -26.28 3.65 -3.04
N GLU A 58 -25.77 4.77 -3.56
CA GLU A 58 -26.40 5.50 -4.67
C GLU A 58 -26.11 4.90 -6.05
N LYS A 59 -24.90 4.36 -6.26
CA LYS A 59 -24.40 3.99 -7.60
C LYS A 59 -24.00 2.51 -7.75
N GLY A 60 -24.14 1.71 -6.70
CA GLY A 60 -23.71 0.30 -6.71
C GLY A 60 -22.20 0.14 -6.58
N LYS A 61 -21.63 -0.94 -7.15
CA LYS A 61 -20.19 -1.24 -7.02
C LYS A 61 -19.35 -0.12 -7.61
N MET A 62 -18.56 0.52 -6.76
CA MET A 62 -17.66 1.60 -7.16
C MET A 62 -16.44 1.06 -7.91
N HIS A 63 -15.96 1.82 -8.90
CA HIS A 63 -14.65 1.63 -9.50
C HIS A 63 -13.98 2.98 -9.71
N PHE A 64 -12.67 2.98 -10.00
CA PHE A 64 -11.88 4.22 -10.11
C PHE A 64 -12.38 5.21 -11.19
N GLY A 65 -13.11 4.73 -12.19
CA GLY A 65 -13.77 5.59 -13.18
C GLY A 65 -14.84 6.48 -12.53
N ILE A 66 -15.77 5.87 -11.78
CA ILE A 66 -16.84 6.59 -11.08
C ILE A 66 -16.25 7.53 -10.03
N LEU A 67 -15.19 7.12 -9.33
CA LEU A 67 -14.52 7.98 -8.36
C LEU A 67 -13.91 9.22 -9.01
N ARG A 68 -13.22 9.07 -10.14
CA ARG A 68 -12.69 10.22 -10.89
C ARG A 68 -13.80 11.14 -11.37
N GLU A 69 -14.84 10.58 -11.97
CA GLU A 69 -15.98 11.34 -12.46
C GLU A 69 -16.68 12.11 -11.34
N TYR A 70 -16.88 11.48 -10.18
CA TYR A 70 -17.45 12.13 -9.01
C TYR A 70 -16.60 13.32 -8.56
N MET A 71 -15.29 13.15 -8.39
CA MET A 71 -14.42 14.23 -7.94
C MET A 71 -14.41 15.40 -8.94
N ALA A 72 -14.39 15.09 -10.24
CA ALA A 72 -14.47 16.09 -11.29
C ALA A 72 -15.80 16.86 -11.27
N LYS A 73 -16.94 16.16 -11.23
CA LYS A 73 -18.28 16.78 -11.20
C LYS A 73 -18.52 17.60 -9.93
N ALA A 74 -17.98 17.16 -8.80
CA ALA A 74 -18.09 17.88 -7.55
C ALA A 74 -17.14 19.10 -7.47
N GLY A 75 -16.31 19.35 -8.50
CA GLY A 75 -15.33 20.43 -8.50
C GLY A 75 -14.27 20.27 -7.40
N ILE A 76 -14.06 19.05 -6.90
CA ILE A 76 -13.15 18.80 -5.78
C ILE A 76 -11.72 18.82 -6.30
N THR A 77 -11.00 19.90 -6.00
CA THR A 77 -9.55 19.93 -6.14
C THR A 77 -8.93 19.08 -5.04
N ARG A 78 -8.20 18.03 -5.43
CA ARG A 78 -7.57 17.10 -4.49
C ARG A 78 -6.53 17.83 -3.63
N LYS A 79 -6.60 17.61 -2.32
CA LYS A 79 -5.60 18.04 -1.34
C LYS A 79 -5.08 16.81 -0.61
N PRO A 80 -4.14 16.06 -1.22
CA PRO A 80 -3.64 14.82 -0.65
C PRO A 80 -2.98 15.05 0.70
N LEU A 81 -3.22 14.13 1.64
CA LEU A 81 -2.60 14.11 2.96
C LEU A 81 -1.20 13.51 2.89
N VAL A 82 -1.04 12.52 2.00
CA VAL A 82 0.17 11.75 1.76
C VAL A 82 0.36 11.51 0.27
N ARG A 83 1.58 11.22 -0.15
CA ARG A 83 1.88 10.59 -1.43
C ARG A 83 2.07 9.10 -1.20
N ILE A 84 1.41 8.26 -2.00
CA ILE A 84 1.48 6.80 -1.90
C ILE A 84 2.42 6.31 -3.00
N MET A 85 3.66 5.97 -2.65
CA MET A 85 4.70 5.60 -3.62
C MET A 85 4.71 4.10 -3.93
N ALA A 86 4.28 3.27 -2.98
CA ALA A 86 4.10 1.84 -3.19
C ALA A 86 3.03 1.26 -2.25
N ASP A 87 2.33 0.22 -2.69
CA ASP A 87 1.42 -0.57 -1.87
C ASP A 87 1.47 -2.06 -2.22
N CYS A 88 1.13 -2.91 -1.26
CA CYS A 88 0.89 -4.34 -1.43
C CYS A 88 -0.14 -4.86 -0.41
N LEU A 89 -1.13 -5.62 -0.88
CA LEU A 89 -2.24 -6.16 -0.08
C LEU A 89 -2.23 -7.69 -0.06
N LYS A 90 -1.69 -8.28 1.02
CA LYS A 90 -1.73 -9.73 1.28
C LYS A 90 -2.97 -10.11 2.08
N PRO A 91 -3.46 -11.37 2.03
CA PRO A 91 -4.72 -11.77 2.67
C PRO A 91 -4.91 -11.24 4.10
N ASN A 92 -3.87 -11.29 4.95
CA ASN A 92 -3.92 -10.89 6.35
C ASN A 92 -3.26 -9.55 6.69
N HIS A 93 -2.64 -8.85 5.74
CA HIS A 93 -1.94 -7.60 6.04
C HIS A 93 -1.70 -6.72 4.80
N TYR A 94 -1.24 -5.48 5.03
CA TYR A 94 -0.85 -4.58 3.96
C TYR A 94 0.47 -3.87 4.28
N HIS A 95 1.18 -3.47 3.23
CA HIS A 95 2.34 -2.58 3.29
C HIS A 95 2.09 -1.36 2.40
N LEU A 96 2.42 -0.18 2.93
CA LEU A 96 2.34 1.10 2.23
C LEU A 96 3.67 1.84 2.39
N LEU A 97 4.15 2.45 1.32
CA LEU A 97 5.23 3.42 1.36
C LEU A 97 4.63 4.82 1.16
N LEU A 98 4.66 5.62 2.22
CA LEU A 98 3.99 6.92 2.28
C LEU A 98 5.00 8.04 2.47
N GLU A 99 4.89 9.10 1.68
CA GLU A 99 5.51 10.40 1.99
C GLU A 99 4.44 11.30 2.61
N GLU A 100 4.75 11.95 3.72
CA GLU A 100 3.81 12.90 4.33
C GLU A 100 3.82 14.20 3.53
N ILE A 101 2.62 14.68 3.13
CA ILE A 101 2.49 15.93 2.35
C ILE A 101 1.99 17.07 3.24
N GLN A 102 1.07 16.78 4.14
CA GLN A 102 0.52 17.75 5.10
C GLN A 102 0.91 17.38 6.52
N ASP A 103 0.99 18.36 7.41
CA ASP A 103 1.21 18.11 8.83
C ASP A 103 0.23 17.06 9.38
N ASN A 104 0.79 16.02 10.00
CA ASN A 104 0.06 14.89 10.56
C ASN A 104 -0.83 14.15 9.52
N GLY A 105 -0.51 14.28 8.24
CA GLY A 105 -1.18 13.70 7.10
C GLY A 105 -1.21 12.18 7.16
N ILE A 106 -0.12 11.51 7.54
CA ILE A 106 -0.09 10.04 7.65
C ILE A 106 -1.07 9.56 8.73
N SER A 107 -1.06 10.18 9.91
CA SER A 107 -1.99 9.82 10.99
C SER A 107 -3.45 10.04 10.58
N ARG A 108 -3.76 11.19 9.98
CA ARG A 108 -5.12 11.54 9.50
C ARG A 108 -5.58 10.54 8.44
N PHE A 109 -4.73 10.27 7.45
CA PHE A 109 -5.00 9.35 6.35
C PHE A 109 -5.28 7.94 6.88
N MET A 110 -4.37 7.40 7.68
CA MET A 110 -4.48 6.03 8.19
C MET A 110 -5.61 5.86 9.20
N HIS A 111 -5.98 6.92 9.94
CA HIS A 111 -7.19 6.91 10.77
C HIS A 111 -8.44 6.77 9.90
N LYS A 112 -8.59 7.62 8.87
CA LYS A 112 -9.72 7.53 7.92
C LYS A 112 -9.78 6.16 7.25
N LEU A 113 -8.65 5.64 6.75
CA LEU A 113 -8.54 4.33 6.10
C LEU A 113 -8.88 3.18 7.05
N GLY A 114 -8.24 3.13 8.21
CA GLY A 114 -8.43 2.06 9.18
C GLY A 114 -9.86 2.00 9.70
N THR A 115 -10.45 3.13 10.07
CA THR A 115 -11.85 3.20 10.51
C THR A 115 -12.81 2.85 9.39
N GLY A 116 -12.62 3.42 8.19
CA GLY A 116 -13.49 3.18 7.04
C GLY A 116 -13.51 1.72 6.61
N TYR A 117 -12.34 1.08 6.54
CA TYR A 117 -12.23 -0.32 6.14
C TYR A 117 -12.74 -1.27 7.23
N THR A 118 -12.43 -1.02 8.51
CA THR A 118 -12.96 -1.83 9.62
C THR A 118 -14.48 -1.80 9.66
N LYS A 119 -15.10 -0.62 9.50
CA LYS A 119 -16.57 -0.50 9.44
C LYS A 119 -17.17 -1.27 8.27
N PHE A 120 -16.57 -1.17 7.09
CA PHE A 120 -16.98 -1.94 5.92
C PHE A 120 -16.90 -3.45 6.19
N PHE A 121 -15.75 -3.91 6.67
CA PHE A 121 -15.49 -5.33 6.91
C PHE A 121 -16.48 -5.90 7.93
N ASN A 122 -16.61 -5.22 9.08
CA ASN A 122 -17.53 -5.62 10.15
C ASN A 122 -18.98 -5.65 9.67
N LYS A 123 -19.43 -4.65 8.90
CA LYS A 123 -20.78 -4.65 8.32
C LYS A 123 -20.98 -5.79 7.33
N LYS A 124 -20.02 -6.04 6.44
CA LYS A 124 -20.13 -7.05 5.38
C LYS A 124 -20.13 -8.48 5.93
N TYR A 125 -19.37 -8.73 6.99
CA TYR A 125 -19.18 -10.06 7.56
C TYR A 125 -19.80 -10.21 8.96
N GLU A 126 -20.80 -9.36 9.26
CA GLU A 126 -21.58 -9.37 10.51
C GLU A 126 -20.73 -9.49 11.78
N ARG A 127 -19.59 -8.79 11.77
CA ARG A 127 -18.59 -8.81 12.83
C ARG A 127 -18.66 -7.56 13.69
N VAL A 128 -18.16 -7.66 14.91
CA VAL A 128 -17.93 -6.53 15.81
C VAL A 128 -16.47 -6.51 16.28
N GLY A 129 -16.05 -5.38 16.85
CA GLY A 129 -14.71 -5.23 17.41
C GLY A 129 -13.60 -4.88 16.40
N PRO A 130 -12.33 -4.87 16.85
CA PRO A 130 -11.19 -4.42 16.06
C PRO A 130 -10.83 -5.41 14.95
N LEU A 131 -10.55 -4.92 13.74
CA LEU A 131 -10.05 -5.73 12.63
C LEU A 131 -8.53 -5.86 12.64
N PHE A 132 -7.82 -4.77 12.94
CA PHE A 132 -6.37 -4.69 12.89
C PHE A 132 -5.72 -4.88 14.26
N GLN A 133 -4.48 -5.37 14.29
CA GLN A 133 -3.70 -5.60 15.50
C GLN A 133 -3.17 -4.27 16.09
N GLY A 134 -4.08 -3.50 16.67
CA GLY A 134 -3.77 -2.19 17.24
C GLY A 134 -3.47 -1.11 16.18
N PRO A 135 -2.82 -0.01 16.58
CA PRO A 135 -2.41 1.04 15.66
C PRO A 135 -1.43 0.52 14.59
N PHE A 136 -1.49 1.10 13.38
CA PHE A 136 -0.49 0.78 12.35
C PHE A 136 0.94 1.05 12.83
N LYS A 137 1.87 0.21 12.37
CA LYS A 137 3.32 0.38 12.55
C LYS A 137 3.86 1.32 11.49
N ALA A 138 4.91 2.06 11.84
CA ALA A 138 5.58 2.97 10.92
C ALA A 138 7.10 2.96 11.16
N VAL A 139 7.89 2.93 10.09
CA VAL A 139 9.35 3.04 10.13
C VAL A 139 9.80 4.10 9.12
N GLU A 140 10.59 5.07 9.56
CA GLU A 140 11.10 6.16 8.72
C GLU A 140 12.20 5.67 7.77
N VAL A 141 12.08 6.04 6.49
CA VAL A 141 13.11 5.85 5.45
C VAL A 141 14.11 6.99 5.51
N LYS A 142 15.37 6.66 5.79
CA LYS A 142 16.45 7.65 6.01
C LYS A 142 17.40 7.79 4.83
N THR A 143 17.44 6.82 3.92
CA THR A 143 18.37 6.80 2.78
C THR A 143 17.69 6.35 1.50
N ASP A 144 18.24 6.77 0.36
CA ASP A 144 17.78 6.32 -0.96
C ASP A 144 17.94 4.80 -1.14
N GLU A 145 18.96 4.19 -0.55
CA GLU A 145 19.15 2.73 -0.56
C GLU A 145 18.00 2.02 0.19
N GLN A 146 17.66 2.47 1.39
CA GLN A 146 16.50 1.96 2.13
C GLN A 146 15.21 2.11 1.33
N LEU A 147 15.04 3.24 0.64
CA LEU A 147 13.87 3.50 -0.20
C LEU A 147 13.76 2.46 -1.33
N MET A 148 14.86 2.25 -2.07
CA MET A 148 14.88 1.29 -3.18
C MET A 148 14.62 -0.14 -2.71
N TYR A 149 15.27 -0.58 -1.63
CA TYR A 149 15.04 -1.91 -1.06
C TYR A 149 13.62 -2.08 -0.53
N LEU A 150 13.05 -1.04 0.08
CA LEU A 150 11.68 -1.09 0.56
C LEU A 150 10.69 -1.24 -0.60
N VAL A 151 10.91 -0.56 -1.73
CA VAL A 151 10.07 -0.75 -2.92
C VAL A 151 10.19 -2.19 -3.46
N ALA A 152 11.39 -2.75 -3.52
CA ALA A 152 11.57 -4.16 -3.91
C ALA A 152 10.90 -5.12 -2.92
N TYR A 153 10.99 -4.85 -1.62
CA TYR A 153 10.32 -5.64 -0.60
C TYR A 153 8.79 -5.60 -0.78
N ILE A 154 8.19 -4.42 -0.87
CA ILE A 154 6.74 -4.25 -1.01
C ILE A 154 6.22 -4.89 -2.31
N ASN A 155 6.90 -4.65 -3.43
CA ASN A 155 6.39 -5.06 -4.75
C ASN A 155 6.74 -6.49 -5.15
N VAL A 156 7.81 -7.09 -4.61
CA VAL A 156 8.33 -8.38 -5.08
C VAL A 156 8.46 -9.39 -3.94
N ILE A 157 9.24 -9.08 -2.90
CA ILE A 157 9.51 -10.06 -1.83
C ILE A 157 8.23 -10.40 -1.06
N ASN A 158 7.50 -9.38 -0.61
CA ASN A 158 6.28 -9.57 0.16
C ASN A 158 5.22 -10.43 -0.57
N PRO A 159 4.80 -10.09 -1.81
CA PRO A 159 3.90 -10.97 -2.56
C PRO A 159 4.56 -12.31 -2.93
N GLY A 160 5.86 -12.33 -3.22
CA GLY A 160 6.60 -13.57 -3.51
C GLY A 160 6.58 -14.60 -2.38
N GLN A 161 6.41 -14.14 -1.13
CA GLN A 161 6.22 -15.03 0.03
C GLN A 161 4.92 -15.87 -0.02
N GLU A 162 4.02 -15.63 -0.96
CA GLU A 162 2.90 -16.54 -1.24
C GLU A 162 3.38 -17.86 -1.88
N LEU A 163 4.48 -17.82 -2.64
CA LEU A 163 5.10 -19.00 -3.25
C LEU A 163 6.25 -19.54 -2.39
N GLU A 164 7.04 -18.64 -1.80
CA GLU A 164 8.20 -19.01 -0.96
C GLU A 164 8.14 -18.27 0.39
N PRO A 165 7.49 -18.83 1.43
CA PRO A 165 7.23 -18.13 2.70
C PRO A 165 8.47 -17.54 3.39
N GLU A 166 9.63 -18.17 3.23
CA GLU A 166 10.91 -17.73 3.81
C GLU A 166 11.70 -16.74 2.93
N LEU A 167 11.12 -16.29 1.81
CA LEU A 167 11.76 -15.37 0.88
C LEU A 167 12.06 -14.04 1.59
N LYS A 168 13.36 -13.72 1.69
CA LYS A 168 13.88 -12.46 2.26
C LYS A 168 14.67 -11.63 1.26
N SER A 169 15.29 -12.28 0.27
CA SER A 169 16.06 -11.62 -0.78
C SER A 169 16.19 -12.53 -2.00
N VAL A 170 16.86 -13.67 -1.84
CA VAL A 170 17.16 -14.61 -2.92
C VAL A 170 16.10 -15.71 -2.96
N ALA A 171 15.51 -15.94 -4.13
CA ALA A 171 14.51 -16.99 -4.30
C ALA A 171 15.13 -18.32 -4.70
N GLN A 172 14.45 -19.42 -4.37
CA GLN A 172 14.80 -20.76 -4.84
C GLN A 172 14.54 -20.88 -6.35
N ASP A 173 13.40 -20.38 -6.84
CA ASP A 173 13.11 -20.21 -8.27
C ASP A 173 12.83 -18.73 -8.57
N SER A 174 13.88 -18.02 -9.01
CA SER A 174 13.77 -16.60 -9.36
C SER A 174 12.77 -16.34 -10.48
N GLU A 175 12.65 -17.25 -11.46
CA GLU A 175 11.78 -17.04 -12.61
C GLU A 175 10.32 -17.23 -12.24
N GLU A 176 10.02 -18.18 -11.35
CA GLU A 176 8.67 -18.38 -10.82
C GLU A 176 8.20 -17.17 -10.00
N ILE A 177 9.03 -16.67 -9.08
CA ILE A 177 8.70 -15.47 -8.30
C ILE A 177 8.45 -14.28 -9.22
N LEU A 178 9.33 -14.02 -10.19
CA LEU A 178 9.18 -12.91 -11.13
C LEU A 178 7.90 -13.04 -11.97
N ARG A 179 7.60 -14.24 -12.51
CA ARG A 179 6.35 -14.49 -13.24
C ARG A 179 5.11 -14.26 -12.37
N PHE A 180 5.14 -14.66 -11.10
CA PHE A 180 4.03 -14.50 -10.17
C PHE A 180 3.79 -13.04 -9.83
N VAL A 181 4.82 -12.29 -9.42
CA VAL A 181 4.65 -10.89 -9.00
C VAL A 181 4.24 -10.00 -10.16
N GLU A 182 4.63 -10.33 -11.40
CA GLU A 182 4.17 -9.66 -12.62
C GLU A 182 2.71 -9.92 -12.98
N GLN A 183 2.08 -10.89 -12.33
CA GLN A 183 0.65 -11.18 -12.45
C GLN A 183 -0.13 -10.79 -11.20
N TYR A 184 0.54 -10.41 -10.11
CA TYR A 184 -0.08 -10.09 -8.84
C TYR A 184 -0.71 -8.68 -8.87
N PRO A 185 -2.04 -8.56 -8.94
CA PRO A 185 -2.69 -7.27 -9.19
C PRO A 185 -2.75 -6.40 -7.92
N TRP A 186 -2.46 -6.97 -6.76
CA TRP A 186 -2.63 -6.34 -5.45
C TRP A 186 -1.34 -5.71 -4.91
N SER A 187 -0.46 -5.26 -5.81
CA SER A 187 0.70 -4.44 -5.46
C SER A 187 0.95 -3.38 -6.52
N THR A 188 1.78 -2.39 -6.22
CA THR A 188 2.24 -1.36 -7.17
C THR A 188 3.30 -1.84 -8.17
N HIS A 189 3.63 -3.13 -8.20
CA HIS A 189 4.70 -3.66 -9.06
C HIS A 189 4.49 -3.30 -10.54
N LEU A 190 3.25 -3.39 -11.04
CA LEU A 190 2.91 -3.10 -12.44
C LEU A 190 3.08 -1.62 -12.79
N GLU A 191 2.91 -0.70 -11.85
CA GLU A 191 3.14 0.74 -12.01
C GLU A 191 4.64 1.06 -12.15
N TYR A 192 5.49 0.32 -11.44
CA TYR A 192 6.94 0.46 -11.59
C TYR A 192 7.44 -0.19 -12.88
N LEU A 193 6.81 -1.28 -13.33
CA LEU A 193 7.05 -1.88 -14.64
C LEU A 193 6.46 -1.10 -15.82
N GLY A 194 5.70 -0.02 -15.57
CA GLY A 194 5.03 0.74 -16.63
C GLY A 194 3.92 -0.02 -17.35
N LYS A 195 3.44 -1.13 -16.78
CA LYS A 195 2.37 -1.98 -17.33
C LYS A 195 0.98 -1.55 -16.87
N ARG A 196 0.88 -0.76 -15.80
CA ARG A 196 -0.39 -0.25 -15.26
C ARG A 196 -0.25 1.20 -14.83
N GLN A 197 -1.28 2.00 -15.12
CA GLN A 197 -1.39 3.37 -14.61
C GLN A 197 -2.45 3.42 -13.52
N SER A 198 -2.03 3.75 -12.29
CA SER A 198 -2.92 3.88 -11.13
C SER A 198 -3.19 5.35 -10.83
N ILE A 199 -4.36 5.62 -10.27
CA ILE A 199 -4.72 6.94 -9.72
C ILE A 199 -4.28 7.11 -8.26
N ILE A 200 -3.76 6.04 -7.65
CA ILE A 200 -3.29 5.99 -6.26
C ILE A 200 -1.79 6.24 -6.23
N ALA A 201 -1.05 5.55 -7.10
CA ALA A 201 0.40 5.54 -7.06
C ALA A 201 0.97 6.85 -7.62
N ASP A 202 1.71 7.55 -6.78
CA ASP A 202 2.61 8.64 -7.16
C ASP A 202 4.00 8.28 -6.64
N LYS A 203 4.88 7.87 -7.57
CA LYS A 203 6.16 7.21 -7.27
C LYS A 203 7.18 8.15 -6.61
N GLY A 204 6.98 9.48 -6.66
CA GLY A 204 7.85 10.47 -6.03
C GLY A 204 9.35 10.19 -6.19
N ARG A 205 10.10 10.36 -5.09
CA ARG A 205 11.54 10.10 -5.02
C ARG A 205 11.92 8.68 -5.45
N ALA A 206 11.11 7.68 -5.11
CA ALA A 206 11.39 6.30 -5.52
C ALA A 206 11.37 6.15 -7.05
N GLY A 207 10.41 6.81 -7.72
CA GLY A 207 10.33 6.85 -9.18
C GLY A 207 11.56 7.49 -9.83
N GLU A 208 12.06 8.59 -9.25
CA GLU A 208 13.28 9.28 -9.70
C GLU A 208 14.52 8.38 -9.61
N LEU A 209 14.69 7.67 -8.49
CA LEU A 209 15.83 6.78 -8.26
C LEU A 209 15.91 5.64 -9.27
N PHE A 210 14.77 5.00 -9.59
CA PHE A 210 14.76 3.97 -10.62
C PHE A 210 14.87 4.55 -12.02
N GLY A 211 14.28 5.71 -12.28
CA GLY A 211 14.31 6.43 -13.55
C GLY A 211 13.48 5.79 -14.67
N THR A 212 13.64 4.49 -14.94
CA THR A 212 12.89 3.78 -15.99
C THR A 212 12.36 2.43 -15.52
N PRO A 213 11.28 1.92 -16.14
CA PRO A 213 10.79 0.56 -15.89
C PRO A 213 11.84 -0.53 -16.10
N LYS A 214 12.74 -0.34 -17.07
CA LYS A 214 13.85 -1.28 -17.33
C LYS A 214 14.81 -1.35 -16.15
N LYS A 215 15.29 -0.20 -15.65
CA LYS A 215 16.19 -0.13 -14.49
C LYS A 215 15.55 -0.68 -13.23
N TYR A 216 14.26 -0.41 -13.00
CA TYR A 216 13.51 -1.00 -11.92
C TYR A 216 13.47 -2.54 -12.02
N ARG A 217 13.13 -3.07 -13.20
CA ARG A 217 13.06 -4.52 -13.45
C ARG A 217 14.42 -5.19 -13.22
N GLU A 218 15.50 -4.58 -13.72
CA GLU A 218 16.87 -5.04 -13.52
C GLU A 218 17.20 -5.12 -12.02
N PHE A 219 16.93 -4.05 -11.27
CA PHE A 219 17.17 -3.99 -9.82
C PHE A 219 16.46 -5.10 -9.04
N VAL A 220 15.15 -5.28 -9.25
CA VAL A 220 14.40 -6.33 -8.53
C VAL A 220 14.81 -7.73 -8.97
N THR A 221 15.18 -7.92 -10.23
CA THR A 221 15.68 -9.20 -10.75
C THR A 221 17.02 -9.55 -10.11
N ASP A 222 17.92 -8.59 -9.97
CA ASP A 222 19.23 -8.80 -9.36
C ASP A 222 19.14 -9.12 -7.86
N ILE A 223 18.15 -8.57 -7.14
CA ILE A 223 17.83 -8.97 -5.76
C ILE A 223 17.39 -10.43 -5.68
N ILE A 224 16.39 -10.81 -6.48
CA ILE A 224 15.79 -12.15 -6.46
C ILE A 224 16.80 -13.23 -6.88
N ARG A 225 17.72 -12.89 -7.79
CA ARG A 225 18.81 -13.78 -8.23
C ARG A 225 20.05 -13.75 -7.32
N GLY A 226 20.04 -12.97 -6.25
CA GLY A 226 21.13 -12.89 -5.28
C GLY A 226 22.41 -12.20 -5.76
N LYS A 227 22.34 -11.44 -6.85
CA LYS A 227 23.44 -10.54 -7.28
C LYS A 227 23.54 -9.31 -6.39
N GLN A 228 22.44 -8.94 -5.74
CA GLN A 228 22.38 -7.92 -4.71
C GLN A 228 21.60 -8.49 -3.52
N ARG A 229 22.11 -8.31 -2.30
CA ARG A 229 21.38 -8.71 -1.09
C ARG A 229 20.56 -7.54 -0.57
N LEU A 230 19.30 -7.81 -0.28
CA LEU A 230 18.43 -6.87 0.41
C LEU A 230 18.84 -6.77 1.88
N THR A 231 19.10 -5.55 2.36
CA THR A 231 19.57 -5.25 3.72
C THR A 231 18.55 -4.41 4.50
N LEU A 232 17.33 -4.92 4.65
CA LEU A 232 16.34 -4.35 5.57
C LEU A 232 16.40 -5.08 6.91
N GLU A 233 16.49 -4.31 8.00
CA GLU A 233 16.38 -4.83 9.36
C GLU A 233 14.99 -5.45 9.63
N SER A 234 14.88 -6.34 10.61
CA SER A 234 13.60 -7.02 10.95
C SER A 234 12.45 -6.06 11.24
N LYS A 235 12.72 -4.85 11.75
CA LYS A 235 11.70 -3.83 12.04
C LYS A 235 10.88 -3.39 10.81
N TRP A 236 11.42 -3.58 9.61
CA TRP A 236 10.77 -3.27 8.33
C TRP A 236 9.90 -4.42 7.81
N LEU A 237 10.01 -5.59 8.42
CA LEU A 237 9.33 -6.79 7.99
C LEU A 237 8.15 -7.05 8.94
N LEU A 238 7.08 -7.61 8.39
CA LEU A 238 6.00 -8.12 9.20
C LEU A 238 6.24 -9.61 9.47
N GLU A 239 6.66 -9.93 10.70
CA GLU A 239 6.78 -11.31 11.23
C GLU A 239 5.41 -11.97 11.53
#